data_AF-A0A939P501-F1
#
_entry.id   AF-A0A939P501-F1
#
_cell.length_a   1.000
_cell.length_b   1.000
_cell.length_c   1.000
_cell.angle_alpha   90.00
_cell.angle_beta   90.00
_cell.angle_gamma   90.00
#
_symmetry.space_group_name_H-M   'P 1'
#
loop_
_entity.id
_entity.type
_entity.pdbx_description
1 polymer ?
#
loop_
_entity_poly.entity_id
_entity_poly.type
_entity_poly.pdbx_seq_one_letter_code
_entity_poly.pdbx_strand_id
1 'polypeptide(L)'
;MKVFREPLLHFAVAGAVLFGGYSWLHEKRAKEGAVEAVRISEGDVRWLKQTWSSQWLRDPTSIELKGLVEDLSNERLLARAAKEMGLDQDDTIIRRRLAQKLKFMVEDTAQLAEPAEAELRTFYAANSSRFETPGRLSFKQVYFSPERRVDAAADAKAVLARLNAGDIEPAAGDRLLIGDSFDDTEAAALSGMFGADFTHDVLALQPGGWRGPVKSGYGFHLVFVTQHMPAATKPFETVRDAVLAEWRSARQAELTRDYLAELRRKYGLELEDGVSAMLGSELASKVAAK
;
A
#
# COMPACT_ATOMS: atom_id res chain seq x y z
N MET A 1 12.83 -37.44 72.60
CA MET A 1 13.08 -36.43 71.54
C MET A 1 14.58 -36.11 71.42
N LYS A 2 15.43 -37.07 71.01
CA LYS A 2 16.88 -36.84 70.78
C LYS A 2 17.27 -36.71 69.29
N VAL A 3 16.38 -37.13 68.38
CA VAL A 3 16.63 -37.16 66.93
C VAL A 3 16.81 -35.76 66.31
N PHE A 4 16.14 -34.74 66.85
CA PHE A 4 16.25 -33.35 66.36
C PHE A 4 17.50 -32.58 66.81
N ARG A 5 18.41 -33.22 67.58
CA ARG A 5 19.70 -32.62 67.97
C ARG A 5 20.90 -33.36 67.39
N GLU A 6 20.67 -34.38 66.56
CA GLU A 6 21.74 -35.15 65.95
C GLU A 6 22.34 -34.39 64.77
N PRO A 7 23.64 -34.03 64.82
CA PRO A 7 24.31 -33.26 63.76
C PRO A 7 24.24 -33.94 62.39
N LEU A 8 24.27 -35.28 62.39
CA LEU A 8 24.15 -36.11 61.19
C LEU A 8 22.80 -35.95 60.48
N LEU A 9 21.71 -35.77 61.23
CA LEU A 9 20.38 -35.57 60.66
C LEU A 9 20.29 -34.22 59.94
N HIS A 10 20.84 -33.17 60.55
CA HIS A 10 20.91 -31.85 59.93
C HIS A 10 21.77 -31.85 58.67
N PHE A 11 22.91 -32.56 58.69
CA PHE A 11 23.77 -32.71 57.52
C PHE A 11 23.06 -33.46 56.38
N ALA A 12 22.35 -34.54 56.70
CA ALA A 12 21.58 -35.30 55.72
C ALA A 12 20.43 -34.49 55.10
N VAL A 13 19.70 -33.71 55.91
CA VAL A 13 18.61 -32.85 55.43
C VAL A 13 19.17 -31.70 54.57
N ALA A 14 20.24 -31.04 55.02
CA ALA A 14 20.89 -30.01 54.23
C ALA A 14 21.43 -30.57 52.90
N GLY A 15 22.05 -31.74 52.93
CA GLY A 15 22.49 -32.47 51.74
C GLY A 15 21.34 -32.79 50.78
N ALA A 16 20.21 -33.27 51.30
CA ALA A 16 19.02 -33.58 50.51
C ALA A 16 18.41 -32.33 49.87
N VAL A 17 18.35 -31.21 50.60
CA VAL A 17 17.88 -29.91 50.06
C VAL A 17 18.83 -29.39 49.00
N LEU A 18 20.14 -29.50 49.22
CA LEU A 18 21.16 -29.00 48.30
C LEU A 18 21.21 -29.85 47.02
N PHE A 19 21.16 -31.19 47.14
CA PHE A 19 21.08 -32.09 45.99
C PHE A 19 19.74 -31.99 45.25
N GLY A 20 18.62 -31.84 45.96
CA GLY A 20 17.30 -31.64 45.35
C GLY A 20 17.18 -30.30 44.61
N GLY A 21 17.73 -29.23 45.18
CA GLY A 21 17.86 -27.94 44.50
C GLY A 21 18.78 -28.00 43.30
N TYR A 22 19.94 -28.66 43.44
CA TYR A 22 20.88 -28.87 42.35
C TYR A 22 20.28 -29.68 41.20
N SER A 23 19.58 -30.79 41.49
CA SER A 23 18.93 -31.61 40.47
C SER A 23 17.81 -30.87 39.76
N TRP A 24 17.01 -30.07 40.47
CA TRP A 24 15.93 -29.28 39.88
C TRP A 24 16.44 -28.17 38.96
N LEU A 25 17.51 -27.46 39.35
CA LEU A 25 18.17 -26.48 38.48
C LEU A 25 18.85 -27.14 37.28
N HIS A 26 19.49 -28.30 37.45
CA HIS A 26 20.15 -29.01 36.36
C HIS A 26 19.16 -29.67 35.39
N GLU A 27 18.00 -30.16 35.84
CA GLU A 27 16.99 -30.74 34.95
C GLU A 27 16.35 -29.67 34.06
N LYS A 28 16.12 -28.46 34.59
CA LYS A 28 15.71 -27.29 33.79
C LYS A 28 16.78 -26.93 32.76
N ARG A 29 18.03 -26.84 33.17
CA ARG A 29 19.16 -26.48 32.29
C ARG A 29 19.45 -27.57 31.24
N ALA A 30 19.22 -28.85 31.57
CA ALA A 30 19.36 -29.97 30.65
C ALA A 30 18.21 -30.02 29.62
N LYS A 31 16.99 -29.64 30.01
CA LYS A 31 15.87 -29.46 29.08
C LYS A 31 16.05 -28.22 28.19
N GLU A 32 16.63 -27.14 28.70
CA GLU A 32 16.99 -25.95 27.93
C GLU A 32 18.22 -26.17 27.02
N GLY A 33 19.12 -27.11 27.36
CA GLY A 33 20.34 -27.42 26.63
C GLY A 33 20.28 -28.65 25.71
N ALA A 34 19.18 -29.40 25.71
CA ALA A 34 19.00 -30.50 24.76
C ALA A 34 18.73 -29.91 23.37
N VAL A 35 19.72 -30.01 22.48
CA VAL A 35 19.61 -29.56 21.08
C VAL A 35 18.48 -30.35 20.41
N GLU A 36 17.29 -29.75 20.31
CA GLU A 36 16.12 -30.38 19.71
C GLU A 36 16.44 -30.78 18.27
N ALA A 37 16.47 -32.06 17.91
CA ALA A 37 16.94 -32.48 16.58
C ALA A 37 16.09 -31.89 15.44
N VAL A 38 16.74 -31.51 14.33
CA VAL A 38 16.02 -31.12 13.10
C VAL A 38 15.23 -32.31 12.59
N ARG A 39 13.90 -32.21 12.58
CA ARG A 39 13.00 -33.28 12.14
C ARG A 39 12.54 -33.04 10.71
N ILE A 40 12.56 -34.09 9.88
CA ILE A 40 11.84 -34.16 8.62
C ILE A 40 10.55 -34.96 8.86
N SER A 41 9.40 -34.38 8.52
CA SER A 41 8.09 -34.98 8.73
C SER A 41 7.60 -35.68 7.46
N GLU A 42 6.60 -36.55 7.61
CA GLU A 42 5.90 -37.12 6.45
C GLU A 42 5.22 -36.03 5.60
N GLY A 43 4.79 -34.93 6.23
CA GLY A 43 4.22 -33.78 5.53
C GLY A 43 5.23 -33.11 4.60
N ASP A 44 6.48 -32.99 5.06
CA ASP A 44 7.57 -32.45 4.24
C ASP A 44 7.82 -33.31 3.00
N VAL A 45 7.86 -34.63 3.18
CA VAL A 45 8.06 -35.58 2.08
C VAL A 45 6.90 -35.52 1.09
N ARG A 46 5.65 -35.40 1.57
CA ARG A 46 4.48 -35.21 0.69
C ARG A 46 4.55 -33.91 -0.08
N TRP A 47 4.94 -32.82 0.57
CA TRP A 47 5.11 -31.51 -0.08
C TRP A 47 6.20 -31.57 -1.16
N LEU A 48 7.37 -32.14 -0.87
CA LEU A 48 8.45 -32.32 -1.84
C LEU A 48 8.00 -33.10 -3.08
N LYS A 49 7.27 -34.21 -2.88
CA LYS A 49 6.67 -34.97 -3.98
C LYS A 49 5.68 -34.13 -4.79
N GLN A 50 4.77 -33.42 -4.12
CA GLN A 50 3.77 -32.60 -4.79
C GLN A 50 4.41 -31.48 -5.62
N THR A 51 5.40 -30.78 -5.06
CA THR A 51 6.14 -29.73 -5.76
C THR A 51 6.86 -30.29 -6.98
N TRP A 52 7.57 -31.42 -6.82
CA TRP A 52 8.23 -32.11 -7.93
C TRP A 52 7.23 -32.49 -9.03
N SER A 53 6.14 -33.18 -8.67
CA SER A 53 5.14 -33.63 -9.64
C SER A 53 4.42 -32.47 -10.33
N SER A 54 4.24 -31.33 -9.65
CA SER A 54 3.68 -30.12 -10.28
C SER A 54 4.59 -29.50 -11.35
N GLN A 55 5.91 -29.60 -11.18
CA GLN A 55 6.89 -29.03 -12.10
C GLN A 55 7.25 -29.99 -13.24
N TRP A 56 7.38 -31.29 -12.94
CA TRP A 56 7.88 -32.30 -13.87
C TRP A 56 6.78 -33.21 -14.43
N LEU A 57 5.54 -33.05 -13.98
CA LEU A 57 4.36 -33.84 -14.38
C LEU A 57 4.53 -35.36 -14.20
N ARG A 58 5.39 -35.77 -13.26
CA ARG A 58 5.62 -37.15 -12.83
C ARG A 58 6.12 -37.19 -11.39
N ASP A 59 5.99 -38.35 -10.75
CA ASP A 59 6.56 -38.55 -9.41
C ASP A 59 8.10 -38.65 -9.44
N PRO A 60 8.78 -38.26 -8.34
CA PRO A 60 10.21 -38.44 -8.20
C PRO A 60 10.54 -39.92 -8.01
N THR A 61 11.63 -40.37 -8.62
CA THR A 61 12.23 -41.67 -8.32
C THR A 61 12.76 -41.71 -6.89
N SER A 62 13.05 -42.91 -6.36
CA SER A 62 13.60 -43.04 -5.00
C SER A 62 14.93 -42.30 -4.80
N ILE A 63 15.76 -42.22 -5.85
CA ILE A 63 17.05 -41.51 -5.80
C ILE A 63 16.82 -39.99 -5.80
N GLU A 64 15.91 -39.49 -6.65
CA GLU A 64 15.55 -38.07 -6.68
C GLU A 64 14.91 -37.63 -5.37
N LEU A 65 13.98 -38.43 -4.84
CA LEU A 65 13.34 -38.14 -3.55
C LEU A 65 14.35 -38.11 -2.41
N LYS A 66 15.33 -39.04 -2.42
CA LYS A 66 16.43 -39.03 -1.46
C LYS A 66 17.20 -37.70 -1.52
N GLY A 67 17.57 -37.27 -2.73
CA GLY A 67 18.24 -35.97 -2.93
C GLY A 67 17.42 -34.79 -2.42
N LEU A 68 16.12 -34.73 -2.74
CA LEU A 68 15.22 -33.69 -2.23
C LEU A 68 15.15 -33.65 -0.70
N VAL A 69 15.15 -34.81 -0.05
CA VAL A 69 15.15 -34.92 1.42
C VAL A 69 16.51 -34.50 1.99
N GLU A 70 17.63 -34.88 1.37
CA GLU A 70 18.98 -34.45 1.74
C GLU A 70 19.11 -32.92 1.64
N ASP A 71 18.64 -32.31 0.55
CA ASP A 71 18.66 -30.87 0.34
C ASP A 71 17.84 -30.12 1.40
N LEU A 72 16.59 -30.55 1.64
CA LEU A 72 15.75 -29.95 2.69
C LEU A 72 16.37 -30.11 4.09
N SER A 73 17.02 -31.24 4.35
CA SER A 73 17.72 -31.48 5.63
C SER A 73 18.89 -30.52 5.81
N ASN A 74 19.71 -30.38 4.77
CA ASN A 74 20.84 -29.45 4.75
C ASN A 74 20.37 -28.00 4.91
N GLU A 75 19.32 -27.60 4.19
CA GLU A 75 18.71 -26.27 4.32
C GLU A 75 18.29 -25.99 5.77
N ARG A 76 17.58 -26.92 6.42
CA ARG A 76 17.14 -26.74 7.82
C ARG A 76 18.30 -26.68 8.81
N LEU A 77 19.33 -27.50 8.61
CA LEU A 77 20.54 -27.48 9.44
C LEU A 77 21.25 -26.12 9.33
N LEU A 78 21.46 -25.64 8.09
CA LEU A 78 22.07 -24.34 7.83
C LEU A 78 21.22 -23.18 8.37
N ALA A 79 19.91 -23.20 8.15
CA ALA A 79 19.00 -22.18 8.65
C ALA A 79 18.99 -22.10 10.18
N ARG A 80 19.07 -23.24 10.87
CA ARG A 80 19.20 -23.28 12.32
C ARG A 80 20.53 -22.67 12.78
N ALA A 81 21.65 -23.11 12.20
CA ALA A 81 22.96 -22.57 12.54
C ALA A 81 23.02 -21.05 12.30
N ALA A 82 22.48 -20.57 11.17
CA ALA A 82 22.39 -19.15 10.86
C ALA A 82 21.60 -18.36 11.92
N LYS A 83 20.48 -18.93 12.41
CA LYS A 83 19.67 -18.32 13.48
C LYS A 83 20.40 -18.32 14.83
N GLU A 84 21.10 -19.40 15.16
CA GLU A 84 21.94 -19.47 16.38
C GLU A 84 23.09 -18.45 16.34
N MET A 85 23.61 -18.15 15.14
CA MET A 85 24.59 -17.11 14.90
C MET A 85 24.00 -15.69 14.80
N GLY A 86 22.68 -15.54 14.86
CA GLY A 86 21.99 -14.25 14.72
C GLY A 86 22.16 -13.61 13.35
N LEU A 87 22.40 -14.38 12.28
CA LEU A 87 22.56 -13.84 10.91
C LEU A 87 21.25 -13.26 10.34
N ASP A 88 20.13 -13.46 11.03
CA ASP A 88 18.84 -12.84 10.73
C ASP A 88 18.65 -11.45 11.36
N GLN A 89 19.50 -11.08 12.32
CA GLN A 89 19.42 -9.80 13.02
C GLN A 89 19.93 -8.66 12.15
N ASP A 90 19.23 -7.53 12.18
CA ASP A 90 19.53 -6.30 11.43
C ASP A 90 19.64 -6.42 9.89
N ASP A 91 19.40 -7.60 9.33
CA ASP A 91 19.38 -7.81 7.88
C ASP A 91 18.11 -7.25 7.24
N THR A 92 18.28 -6.33 6.29
CA THR A 92 17.16 -5.64 5.65
C THR A 92 16.33 -6.55 4.75
N ILE A 93 16.94 -7.57 4.13
CA ILE A 93 16.28 -8.51 3.23
C ILE A 93 15.41 -9.46 4.05
N ILE A 94 15.98 -10.04 5.12
CA ILE A 94 15.25 -10.95 6.01
C ILE A 94 14.11 -10.20 6.70
N ARG A 95 14.37 -9.01 7.26
CA ARG A 95 13.33 -8.17 7.89
C ARG A 95 12.17 -7.86 6.94
N ARG A 96 12.46 -7.42 5.71
CA ARG A 96 11.44 -7.14 4.69
C ARG A 96 10.68 -8.39 4.28
N ARG A 97 11.35 -9.53 4.13
CA ARG A 97 10.71 -10.79 3.73
C ARG A 97 9.77 -11.32 4.81
N LEU A 98 10.13 -11.22 6.09
CA LEU A 98 9.26 -11.58 7.21
C LEU A 98 8.03 -10.66 7.28
N ALA A 99 8.23 -9.34 7.16
CA ALA A 99 7.13 -8.38 7.14
C ALA A 99 6.17 -8.65 5.96
N GLN A 100 6.71 -8.96 4.77
CA GLN A 100 5.92 -9.31 3.60
C GLN A 100 5.12 -10.60 3.81
N LYS A 101 5.74 -11.66 4.38
CA LYS A 101 5.05 -12.92 4.68
C LYS A 101 3.89 -12.69 5.67
N LEU A 102 4.12 -11.90 6.72
CA LEU A 102 3.09 -11.59 7.70
C LEU A 102 1.95 -10.79 7.07
N LYS A 103 2.28 -9.76 6.28
CA LYS A 103 1.29 -8.97 5.55
C LYS A 103 0.44 -9.86 4.63
N PHE A 104 1.07 -10.75 3.86
CA PHE A 104 0.37 -11.70 2.99
C PHE A 104 -0.63 -12.58 3.77
N MET A 105 -0.25 -13.11 4.94
CA MET A 105 -1.16 -13.92 5.76
C MET A 105 -2.40 -13.15 6.23
N VAL A 106 -2.25 -11.86 6.54
CA VAL A 106 -3.36 -10.99 6.95
C VAL A 106 -4.26 -10.68 5.75
N GLU A 107 -3.66 -10.41 4.60
CA GLU A 107 -4.37 -10.04 3.37
C GLU A 107 -5.15 -11.22 2.75
N ASP A 108 -4.61 -12.44 2.81
CA ASP A 108 -5.26 -13.66 2.29
C ASP A 108 -6.58 -13.96 3.03
N THR A 109 -6.66 -13.61 4.32
CA THR A 109 -7.89 -13.73 5.11
C THR A 109 -9.00 -12.81 4.59
N ALA A 110 -8.65 -11.65 4.02
CA ALA A 110 -9.60 -10.68 3.47
C ALA A 110 -10.27 -11.17 2.17
N GLN A 111 -9.55 -11.97 1.37
CA GLN A 111 -10.04 -12.46 0.09
C GLN A 111 -11.11 -13.56 0.22
N LEU A 112 -11.21 -14.18 1.40
CA LEU A 112 -12.18 -15.24 1.67
C LEU A 112 -13.60 -14.70 1.97
N ALA A 113 -13.75 -13.41 2.28
CA ALA A 113 -15.05 -12.82 2.55
C ALA A 113 -15.74 -12.41 1.23
N GLU A 114 -16.82 -13.10 0.88
CA GLU A 114 -17.71 -12.66 -0.20
C GLU A 114 -18.74 -11.67 0.35
N PRO A 115 -18.73 -10.39 -0.06
CA PRO A 115 -19.68 -9.40 0.42
C PRO A 115 -21.08 -9.70 -0.06
N ALA A 116 -22.08 -9.32 0.75
CA ALA A 116 -23.46 -9.37 0.30
C ALA A 116 -23.68 -8.33 -0.82
N GLU A 117 -24.62 -8.59 -1.73
CA GLU A 117 -24.90 -7.65 -2.82
C GLU A 117 -25.30 -6.26 -2.31
N ALA A 118 -26.04 -6.20 -1.19
CA ALA A 118 -26.41 -4.96 -0.53
C ALA A 118 -25.19 -4.13 -0.08
N GLU A 119 -24.12 -4.79 0.36
CA GLU A 119 -22.86 -4.13 0.73
C GLU A 119 -22.15 -3.57 -0.50
N LEU A 120 -22.12 -4.33 -1.60
CA LEU A 120 -21.55 -3.86 -2.87
C LEU A 120 -22.31 -2.66 -3.44
N ARG A 121 -23.65 -2.66 -3.36
CA ARG A 121 -24.47 -1.52 -3.79
C ARG A 121 -24.25 -0.29 -2.92
N THR A 122 -24.11 -0.47 -1.61
CA THR A 122 -23.76 0.62 -0.68
C THR A 122 -22.37 1.18 -0.98
N PHE A 123 -21.39 0.30 -1.21
CA PHE A 123 -20.04 0.69 -1.57
C PHE A 123 -20.00 1.43 -2.90
N TYR A 124 -20.72 0.96 -3.91
CA TYR A 124 -20.86 1.63 -5.21
C TYR A 124 -21.48 3.02 -5.06
N ALA A 125 -22.57 3.16 -4.29
CA ALA A 125 -23.22 4.45 -4.07
C ALA A 125 -22.29 5.46 -3.36
N ALA A 126 -21.49 4.99 -2.40
CA ALA A 126 -20.51 5.83 -1.69
C ALA A 126 -19.27 6.19 -2.54
N ASN A 127 -19.00 5.43 -3.61
CA ASN A 127 -17.79 5.56 -4.44
C ASN A 127 -18.12 5.74 -5.93
N SER A 128 -19.30 6.28 -6.26
CA SER A 128 -19.82 6.31 -7.63
C SER A 128 -18.88 7.01 -8.62
N SER A 129 -18.17 8.05 -8.15
CA SER A 129 -17.16 8.80 -8.92
C SER A 129 -16.02 7.94 -9.47
N ARG A 130 -15.74 6.78 -8.87
CA ARG A 130 -14.72 5.82 -9.34
C ARG A 130 -15.22 4.91 -10.45
N PHE A 131 -16.54 4.85 -10.64
CA PHE A 131 -17.22 3.97 -11.58
C PHE A 131 -17.92 4.75 -12.69
N GLU A 132 -17.37 5.91 -13.06
CA GLU A 132 -17.92 6.77 -14.10
C GLU A 132 -17.11 6.63 -15.39
N THR A 133 -17.76 6.97 -16.50
CA THR A 133 -17.06 7.37 -17.71
C THR A 133 -16.56 8.80 -17.47
N PRO A 134 -15.24 9.06 -17.58
CA PRO A 134 -14.72 10.39 -17.33
C PRO A 134 -15.30 11.40 -18.32
N GLY A 135 -15.57 12.62 -17.83
CA GLY A 135 -15.98 13.72 -18.69
C GLY A 135 -14.87 14.13 -19.64
N ARG A 136 -15.27 14.50 -20.86
CA ARG A 136 -14.37 14.91 -21.94
C ARG A 136 -14.78 16.25 -22.52
N LEU A 137 -13.78 17.01 -22.94
CA LEU A 137 -13.96 18.36 -23.45
C LEU A 137 -13.11 18.57 -24.69
N SER A 138 -13.71 19.19 -25.70
CA SER A 138 -13.00 19.76 -26.84
C SER A 138 -13.14 21.27 -26.80
N PHE A 139 -12.03 21.99 -26.93
CA PHE A 139 -12.02 23.45 -26.89
C PHE A 139 -10.83 24.03 -27.64
N LYS A 140 -10.97 25.30 -28.01
CA LYS A 140 -9.86 26.15 -28.47
C LYS A 140 -9.54 27.19 -27.43
N GLN A 141 -8.31 27.67 -27.41
CA GLN A 141 -7.89 28.74 -26.51
C GLN A 141 -7.16 29.88 -27.20
N VAL A 142 -7.22 31.06 -26.57
CA VAL A 142 -6.36 32.20 -26.86
C VAL A 142 -5.63 32.57 -25.56
N TYR A 143 -4.31 32.43 -25.57
CA TYR A 143 -3.48 32.60 -24.38
C TYR A 143 -2.94 34.03 -24.24
N PHE A 144 -2.87 34.52 -23.01
CA PHE A 144 -2.34 35.82 -22.64
C PHE A 144 -1.26 35.68 -21.57
N SER A 145 0.01 35.88 -21.96
CA SER A 145 1.16 35.77 -21.06
C SER A 145 1.28 36.99 -20.13
N PRO A 146 1.33 36.77 -18.80
CA PRO A 146 1.66 37.81 -17.84
C PRO A 146 3.08 38.37 -17.99
N GLU A 147 3.99 37.63 -18.63
CA GLU A 147 5.38 38.09 -18.84
C GLU A 147 5.50 39.07 -20.00
N ARG A 148 4.56 39.02 -20.96
CA ARG A 148 4.59 39.82 -22.19
C ARG A 148 3.64 41.02 -22.16
N ARG A 149 2.74 41.07 -21.19
CA ARG A 149 1.69 42.10 -21.10
C ARG A 149 1.67 42.73 -19.71
N VAL A 150 1.33 44.01 -19.66
CA VAL A 150 1.23 44.78 -18.41
C VAL A 150 0.03 44.32 -17.58
N ASP A 151 -1.12 44.08 -18.23
CA ASP A 151 -2.30 43.48 -17.61
C ASP A 151 -2.93 42.46 -18.56
N ALA A 152 -2.39 41.24 -18.53
CA ALA A 152 -2.85 40.13 -19.36
C ALA A 152 -4.36 39.82 -19.19
N ALA A 153 -4.93 40.09 -18.00
CA ALA A 153 -6.34 39.83 -17.75
C ALA A 153 -7.24 40.90 -18.38
N ALA A 154 -6.86 42.18 -18.30
CA ALA A 154 -7.57 43.26 -18.98
C ALA A 154 -7.50 43.10 -20.51
N ASP A 155 -6.34 42.74 -21.03
CA ASP A 155 -6.14 42.51 -22.46
C ASP A 155 -7.01 41.35 -22.97
N ALA A 156 -7.09 40.25 -22.21
CA ALA A 156 -7.97 39.14 -22.51
C ALA A 156 -9.46 39.58 -22.55
N LYS A 157 -9.92 40.42 -21.63
CA LYS A 157 -11.30 40.94 -21.64
C LYS A 157 -11.58 41.80 -22.87
N ALA A 158 -10.64 42.65 -23.29
CA ALA A 158 -10.79 43.48 -24.48
C ALA A 158 -10.86 42.63 -25.75
N VAL A 159 -10.03 41.59 -25.86
CA VAL A 159 -10.06 40.65 -26.99
C VAL A 159 -11.33 39.81 -27.00
N LEU A 160 -11.83 39.37 -25.84
CA LEU A 160 -13.07 38.61 -25.71
C LEU A 160 -14.28 39.34 -26.31
N ALA A 161 -14.39 40.64 -26.03
CA ALA A 161 -15.49 41.46 -26.57
C ALA A 161 -15.48 41.47 -28.11
N ARG A 162 -14.29 41.63 -28.71
CA ARG A 162 -14.10 41.63 -30.17
C ARG A 162 -14.32 40.25 -30.80
N LEU A 163 -13.87 39.19 -30.14
CA LEU A 163 -14.10 37.80 -30.59
C LEU A 163 -15.60 37.47 -30.62
N ASN A 164 -16.36 37.86 -29.59
CA ASN A 164 -17.79 37.64 -29.54
C ASN A 164 -18.58 38.55 -30.50
N ALA A 165 -18.04 39.71 -30.87
CA ALA A 165 -18.60 40.56 -31.91
C ALA A 165 -18.29 40.07 -33.34
N GLY A 166 -17.37 39.11 -33.51
CA GLY A 166 -16.91 38.65 -34.82
C GLY A 166 -15.92 39.60 -35.51
N ASP A 167 -15.35 40.57 -34.77
CA ASP A 167 -14.47 41.61 -35.31
C ASP A 167 -13.05 41.10 -35.60
N ILE A 168 -12.66 39.98 -35.01
CA ILE A 168 -11.30 39.43 -35.09
C ILE A 168 -11.31 37.90 -35.13
N GLU A 169 -10.31 37.35 -35.82
CA GLU A 169 -10.01 35.93 -35.81
C GLU A 169 -9.26 35.51 -34.52
N PRO A 170 -9.37 34.23 -34.08
CA PRO A 170 -8.76 33.71 -32.84
C PRO A 170 -7.23 33.77 -32.76
N ALA A 171 -6.53 34.24 -33.79
CA ALA A 171 -5.07 34.33 -33.84
C ALA A 171 -4.46 35.52 -33.06
N ALA A 172 -5.26 36.24 -32.25
CA ALA A 172 -4.85 37.47 -31.57
C ALA A 172 -4.07 37.27 -30.25
N GLY A 173 -3.81 36.02 -29.84
CA GLY A 173 -3.13 35.69 -28.57
C GLY A 173 -1.62 35.49 -28.67
N ASP A 174 -1.02 35.17 -27.53
CA ASP A 174 0.37 34.71 -27.45
C ASP A 174 0.50 33.22 -27.78
N ARG A 175 1.69 32.82 -28.21
CA ARG A 175 2.05 31.41 -28.37
C ARG A 175 2.27 30.73 -27.02
N LEU A 176 1.63 29.57 -26.85
CA LEU A 176 1.87 28.63 -25.76
C LEU A 176 2.30 27.27 -26.34
N LEU A 177 3.27 26.61 -25.70
CA LEU A 177 3.88 25.38 -26.23
C LEU A 177 2.91 24.19 -26.35
N ILE A 178 1.89 24.14 -25.49
CA ILE A 178 0.90 23.04 -25.46
C ILE A 178 -0.18 23.17 -26.55
N GLY A 179 -0.08 24.17 -27.44
CA GLY A 179 -1.02 24.38 -28.53
C GLY A 179 -2.26 25.20 -28.14
N ASP A 180 -3.15 25.39 -29.10
CA ASP A 180 -4.35 26.23 -28.99
C ASP A 180 -5.66 25.47 -29.25
N SER A 181 -5.60 24.18 -29.60
CA SER A 181 -6.74 23.31 -29.87
C SER A 181 -6.58 22.00 -29.12
N PHE A 182 -7.64 21.59 -28.43
CA PHE A 182 -7.71 20.37 -27.63
C PHE A 182 -8.98 19.63 -28.03
N ASP A 183 -8.82 18.37 -28.43
CA ASP A 183 -9.92 17.52 -28.88
C ASP A 183 -10.03 16.31 -27.95
N ASP A 184 -11.25 15.98 -27.55
CA ASP A 184 -11.59 14.79 -26.77
C ASP A 184 -10.72 14.60 -25.51
N THR A 185 -10.43 15.71 -24.82
CA THR A 185 -9.49 15.73 -23.69
C THR A 185 -10.21 15.43 -22.37
N GLU A 186 -9.70 14.47 -21.60
CA GLU A 186 -10.24 14.15 -20.27
C GLU A 186 -9.94 15.25 -19.25
N ALA A 187 -10.88 15.47 -18.32
CA ALA A 187 -10.74 16.45 -17.24
C ALA A 187 -9.44 16.28 -16.42
N ALA A 188 -9.02 15.04 -16.14
CA ALA A 188 -7.79 14.77 -15.40
C ALA A 188 -6.53 15.21 -16.17
N ALA A 189 -6.49 14.95 -17.48
CA ALA A 189 -5.40 15.41 -18.34
C ALA A 189 -5.37 16.95 -18.40
N LEU A 190 -6.55 17.59 -18.49
CA LEU A 190 -6.66 19.04 -18.47
C LEU A 190 -6.10 19.64 -17.17
N SER A 191 -6.44 19.03 -16.03
CA SER A 191 -5.92 19.45 -14.73
C SER A 191 -4.41 19.30 -14.61
N GLY A 192 -3.83 18.26 -15.22
CA GLY A 192 -2.38 18.08 -15.27
C GLY A 192 -1.67 19.11 -16.15
N MET A 193 -2.32 19.58 -17.22
CA MET A 193 -1.75 20.57 -18.14
C MET A 193 -1.90 22.00 -17.62
N PHE A 194 -3.09 22.40 -17.17
CA PHE A 194 -3.40 23.80 -16.86
C PHE A 194 -3.58 24.10 -15.36
N GLY A 195 -3.81 23.07 -14.54
CA GLY A 195 -4.14 23.18 -13.12
C GLY A 195 -5.63 22.92 -12.84
N ALA A 196 -5.92 22.60 -11.57
CA ALA A 196 -7.27 22.21 -11.14
C ALA A 196 -8.30 23.34 -11.28
N ASP A 197 -7.93 24.58 -10.92
CA ASP A 197 -8.82 25.74 -10.99
C ASP A 197 -9.26 26.05 -12.43
N PHE A 198 -8.31 26.00 -13.38
CA PHE A 198 -8.61 26.16 -14.80
C PHE A 198 -9.60 25.11 -15.29
N THR A 199 -9.34 23.83 -14.97
CA THR A 199 -10.21 22.72 -15.36
C THR A 199 -11.61 22.88 -14.79
N HIS A 200 -11.73 23.28 -13.53
CA HIS A 200 -13.02 23.56 -12.90
C HIS A 200 -13.82 24.62 -13.65
N ASP A 201 -13.19 25.77 -13.93
CA ASP A 201 -13.83 26.89 -14.63
C ASP A 201 -14.24 26.52 -16.05
N VAL A 202 -13.38 25.80 -16.78
CA VAL A 202 -13.63 25.44 -18.18
C VAL A 202 -14.73 24.38 -18.31
N LEU A 203 -14.78 23.39 -17.41
CA LEU A 203 -15.84 22.37 -17.42
C LEU A 203 -17.24 22.95 -17.14
N ALA A 204 -17.32 24.11 -16.47
CA ALA A 204 -18.58 24.82 -16.24
C ALA A 204 -19.08 25.59 -17.47
N LEU A 205 -18.26 25.73 -18.52
CA LEU A 205 -18.62 26.49 -19.71
C LEU A 205 -19.54 25.70 -20.65
N GLN A 206 -20.53 26.39 -21.20
CA GLN A 206 -21.39 25.85 -22.25
C GLN A 206 -20.71 25.96 -23.62
N PRO A 207 -20.89 24.96 -24.51
CA PRO A 207 -20.39 25.03 -25.87
C PRO A 207 -20.95 26.21 -26.67
N GLY A 208 -20.18 26.69 -27.66
CA GLY A 208 -20.68 27.60 -28.69
C GLY A 208 -20.39 29.11 -28.48
N GLY A 209 -19.45 29.47 -27.61
CA GLY A 209 -19.03 30.87 -27.48
C GLY A 209 -17.68 31.04 -26.79
N TRP A 210 -17.00 32.16 -27.05
CA TRP A 210 -15.78 32.51 -26.33
C TRP A 210 -16.14 32.97 -24.90
N ARG A 211 -15.36 32.49 -23.93
CA ARG A 211 -15.51 32.72 -22.49
C ARG A 211 -14.16 32.96 -21.84
N GLY A 212 -14.17 33.50 -20.63
CA GLY A 212 -12.97 33.83 -19.85
C GLY A 212 -12.95 35.31 -19.43
N PRO A 213 -11.78 35.85 -19.02
CA PRO A 213 -10.50 35.14 -18.91
C PRO A 213 -10.49 34.10 -17.79
N VAL A 214 -10.09 32.87 -18.12
CA VAL A 214 -9.84 31.79 -17.16
C VAL A 214 -8.37 31.79 -16.79
N LYS A 215 -8.05 31.64 -15.51
CA LYS A 215 -6.66 31.64 -15.03
C LYS A 215 -6.12 30.21 -14.97
N SER A 216 -4.88 30.02 -15.43
CA SER A 216 -4.12 28.78 -15.27
C SER A 216 -2.74 29.06 -14.66
N GLY A 217 -1.94 28.01 -14.42
CA GLY A 217 -0.54 28.16 -14.02
C GLY A 217 0.33 28.92 -15.03
N TYR A 218 -0.08 29.00 -16.30
CA TYR A 218 0.65 29.74 -17.35
C TYR A 218 0.25 31.22 -17.43
N GLY A 219 -1.00 31.56 -17.12
CA GLY A 219 -1.51 32.91 -17.33
C GLY A 219 -3.02 32.93 -17.54
N PHE A 220 -3.50 33.78 -18.44
CA PHE A 220 -4.93 33.95 -18.70
C PHE A 220 -5.31 33.40 -20.08
N HIS A 221 -6.50 32.83 -20.17
CA HIS A 221 -6.98 32.15 -21.37
C HIS A 221 -8.40 32.56 -21.69
N LEU A 222 -8.67 32.85 -22.96
CA LEU A 222 -10.02 32.80 -23.48
C LEU A 222 -10.26 31.43 -24.06
N VAL A 223 -11.41 30.83 -23.78
CA VAL A 223 -11.72 29.46 -24.15
C VAL A 223 -13.00 29.43 -24.98
N PHE A 224 -12.97 28.69 -26.09
CA PHE A 224 -14.12 28.36 -26.90
C PHE A 224 -14.37 26.86 -26.80
N VAL A 225 -15.38 26.47 -26.04
CA VAL A 225 -15.78 25.07 -25.95
C VAL A 225 -16.52 24.68 -27.23
N THR A 226 -15.96 23.72 -27.96
CA THR A 226 -16.58 23.16 -29.17
C THR A 226 -17.50 22.00 -28.82
N GLN A 227 -17.11 21.16 -27.85
CA GLN A 227 -17.88 20.02 -27.40
C GLN A 227 -17.63 19.75 -25.92
N HIS A 228 -18.68 19.40 -25.17
CA HIS A 228 -18.59 18.97 -23.79
C HIS A 228 -19.39 17.68 -23.60
N MET A 229 -18.70 16.62 -23.16
CA MET A 229 -19.29 15.35 -22.78
C MET A 229 -19.15 15.20 -21.26
N PRO A 230 -20.23 15.35 -20.47
CA PRO A 230 -20.15 15.26 -19.02
C PRO A 230 -19.75 13.85 -18.58
N ALA A 231 -19.15 13.76 -17.39
CA ALA A 231 -18.95 12.47 -16.75
C ALA A 231 -20.31 11.77 -16.53
N ALA A 232 -20.33 10.46 -16.69
CA ALA A 232 -21.55 9.67 -16.57
C ALA A 232 -21.29 8.42 -15.74
N THR A 233 -22.05 8.24 -14.66
CA THR A 233 -21.96 7.06 -13.83
C THR A 233 -22.38 5.80 -14.60
N LYS A 234 -21.56 4.75 -14.56
CA LYS A 234 -21.88 3.47 -15.21
C LYS A 234 -22.85 2.69 -14.32
N PRO A 235 -23.92 2.07 -14.87
CA PRO A 235 -24.87 1.29 -14.06
C PRO A 235 -24.18 0.17 -13.29
N PHE A 236 -24.57 -0.05 -12.02
CA PHE A 236 -23.96 -1.06 -11.15
C PHE A 236 -23.80 -2.43 -11.81
N GLU A 237 -24.81 -2.92 -12.54
CA GLU A 237 -24.77 -4.22 -13.20
C GLU A 237 -23.62 -4.34 -14.22
N THR A 238 -23.24 -3.23 -14.85
CA THR A 238 -22.15 -3.20 -15.85
C THR A 238 -20.76 -3.16 -15.22
N VAL A 239 -20.67 -2.73 -13.95
CA VAL A 239 -19.39 -2.55 -13.23
C VAL A 239 -19.29 -3.41 -11.97
N ARG A 240 -20.22 -4.34 -11.75
CA ARG A 240 -20.31 -5.16 -10.53
C ARG A 240 -18.98 -5.81 -10.15
N ASP A 241 -18.27 -6.39 -11.12
CA ASP A 241 -16.99 -7.06 -10.88
C ASP A 241 -15.87 -6.08 -10.54
N ALA A 242 -15.89 -4.90 -11.16
CA ALA A 242 -14.96 -3.82 -10.81
C ALA A 242 -15.25 -3.27 -9.40
N VAL A 243 -16.52 -3.14 -9.03
CA VAL A 243 -16.95 -2.75 -7.68
C VAL A 243 -16.49 -3.80 -6.65
N LEU A 244 -16.66 -5.09 -6.95
CA LEU A 244 -16.21 -6.17 -6.08
C LEU A 244 -14.69 -6.16 -5.88
N ALA A 245 -13.92 -6.01 -6.96
CA ALA A 245 -12.47 -5.92 -6.89
C ALA A 245 -12.02 -4.74 -6.03
N GLU A 246 -12.67 -3.59 -6.20
CA GLU A 246 -12.34 -2.39 -5.42
C GLU A 246 -12.75 -2.52 -3.95
N TRP A 247 -13.91 -3.12 -3.68
CA TRP A 247 -14.34 -3.42 -2.32
C TRP A 247 -13.34 -4.33 -1.61
N ARG A 248 -12.86 -5.39 -2.28
CA ARG A 248 -11.84 -6.31 -1.73
C ARG A 248 -10.54 -5.58 -1.42
N SER A 249 -10.08 -4.72 -2.33
CA SER A 249 -8.90 -3.88 -2.13
C SER A 249 -9.05 -2.95 -0.92
N ALA A 250 -10.19 -2.27 -0.81
CA ALA A 250 -10.50 -1.39 0.32
C ALA A 250 -10.55 -2.17 1.64
N ARG A 251 -11.18 -3.34 1.65
CA ARG A 251 -11.28 -4.21 2.83
C ARG A 251 -9.91 -4.75 3.26
N GLN A 252 -9.06 -5.13 2.31
CA GLN A 252 -7.69 -5.57 2.57
C GLN A 252 -6.84 -4.44 3.17
N ALA A 253 -6.97 -3.22 2.66
CA ALA A 253 -6.28 -2.05 3.19
C ALA A 253 -6.74 -1.71 4.63
N GLU A 254 -8.04 -1.81 4.90
CA GLU A 254 -8.62 -1.66 6.23
C GLU A 254 -8.06 -2.70 7.21
N LEU A 255 -8.13 -3.99 6.88
CA LEU A 255 -7.63 -5.07 7.74
C LEU A 255 -6.14 -4.92 8.02
N THR A 256 -5.35 -4.56 7.00
CA THR A 256 -3.91 -4.31 7.15
C THR A 256 -3.65 -3.14 8.10
N ARG A 257 -4.39 -2.03 7.95
CA ARG A 257 -4.26 -0.85 8.81
C ARG A 257 -4.60 -1.18 10.26
N ASP A 258 -5.70 -1.89 10.48
CA ASP A 258 -6.18 -2.24 11.82
C ASP A 258 -5.22 -3.23 12.50
N TYR A 259 -4.71 -4.21 11.74
CA TYR A 259 -3.68 -5.13 12.22
C TYR A 259 -2.38 -4.40 12.59
N LEU A 260 -1.92 -3.46 11.77
CA LEU A 260 -0.74 -2.65 12.11
C LEU A 260 -0.96 -1.80 13.37
N ALA A 261 -2.16 -1.25 13.57
CA ALA A 261 -2.50 -0.55 14.80
C ALA A 261 -2.47 -1.47 16.03
N GLU A 262 -2.96 -2.71 15.90
CA GLU A 262 -2.80 -3.74 16.94
C GLU A 262 -1.33 -4.06 17.22
N LEU A 263 -0.50 -4.22 16.19
CA LEU A 263 0.93 -4.46 16.38
C LEU A 263 1.62 -3.30 17.10
N ARG A 264 1.28 -2.04 16.76
CA ARG A 264 1.79 -0.86 17.46
C ARG A 264 1.38 -0.86 18.94
N ARG A 265 0.14 -1.22 19.25
CA ARG A 265 -0.31 -1.36 20.65
C ARG A 265 0.39 -2.49 21.39
N LYS A 266 0.64 -3.61 20.71
CA LYS A 266 1.26 -4.81 21.29
C LYS A 266 2.76 -4.66 21.55
N TYR A 267 3.50 -4.12 20.59
CA TYR A 267 4.96 -4.04 20.66
C TYR A 267 5.48 -2.66 21.07
N GLY A 268 4.65 -1.62 20.98
CA GLY A 268 5.10 -0.24 21.12
C GLY A 268 5.89 0.24 19.90
N LEU A 269 6.11 1.55 19.83
CA LEU A 269 7.02 2.19 18.89
C LEU A 269 7.63 3.39 19.59
N GLU A 270 8.93 3.32 19.86
CA GLU A 270 9.70 4.40 20.46
C GLU A 270 10.64 4.95 19.39
N LEU A 271 10.59 6.27 19.21
CA LEU A 271 11.52 6.98 18.36
C LEU A 271 12.56 7.64 19.26
N GLU A 272 13.84 7.49 18.94
CA GLU A 272 14.89 8.22 19.63
C GLU A 272 14.72 9.74 19.45
N ASP A 273 15.18 10.53 20.42
CA ASP A 273 15.04 11.99 20.41
C ASP A 273 15.65 12.62 19.15
N GLY A 274 16.79 12.08 18.69
CA GLY A 274 17.44 12.51 17.44
C GLY A 274 16.58 12.27 16.20
N VAL A 275 15.79 11.18 16.18
CA VAL A 275 14.86 10.88 15.08
C VAL A 275 13.67 11.84 15.11
N SER A 276 13.15 12.14 16.31
CA SER A 276 12.06 13.11 16.47
C SER A 276 12.46 14.52 16.02
N ALA A 277 13.70 14.92 16.27
CA ALA A 277 14.26 16.20 15.78
C ALA A 277 14.39 16.24 14.25
N MET A 278 14.76 15.11 13.61
CA MET A 278 14.86 15.01 12.14
C MET A 278 13.50 15.01 11.44
N LEU A 279 12.50 14.35 12.02
CA LEU A 279 11.15 14.28 11.44
C LEU A 279 10.32 15.54 11.69
N GLY A 280 10.68 16.33 12.71
CA GLY A 280 9.82 17.38 13.26
C GLY A 280 8.80 16.79 14.24
N SER A 281 8.54 17.50 15.34
CA SER A 281 7.77 16.98 16.48
C SER A 281 6.36 16.51 16.13
N GLU A 282 5.68 17.17 15.19
CA GLU A 282 4.33 16.80 14.76
C GLU A 282 4.32 15.49 13.96
N LEU A 283 5.25 15.33 13.03
CA LEU A 283 5.40 14.11 12.21
C LEU A 283 5.88 12.93 13.07
N ALA A 284 6.83 13.18 13.97
CA ALA A 284 7.29 12.18 14.94
C ALA A 284 6.14 11.67 15.82
N SER A 285 5.28 12.58 16.31
CA SER A 285 4.10 12.21 17.09
C SER A 285 3.09 11.40 16.27
N LYS A 286 2.89 11.70 14.98
CA LYS A 286 2.01 10.91 14.10
C LYS A 286 2.57 9.52 13.82
N VAL A 287 3.89 9.39 13.68
CA VAL A 287 4.57 8.11 13.46
C VAL A 287 4.51 7.23 14.71
N ALA A 288 4.73 7.81 15.90
CA ALA A 288 4.70 7.13 17.19
C ALA A 288 3.28 6.90 17.75
N ALA A 289 2.24 7.48 17.14
CA ALA A 289 0.86 7.33 17.59
C ALA A 289 0.37 5.87 17.49
N LYS A 290 -0.41 5.46 18.50
CA LYS A 290 -1.00 4.11 18.66
C LYS A 290 -2.22 3.88 17.78
#